data_AF-A0A109FC97-F1
#
_entry.id   AF-A0A109FC97-F1
#
_cell.length_a   1.000
_cell.length_b   1.000
_cell.length_c   1.000
_cell.angle_alpha   90.00
_cell.angle_beta   90.00
_cell.angle_gamma   90.00
#
_symmetry.space_group_name_H-M   'P 1'
#
loop_
_entity.id
_entity.type
_entity.pdbx_description
1 polymer ?
#
loop_
_entity_poly.entity_id
_entity_poly.type
_entity_poly.pdbx_seq_one_letter_code
_entity_poly.pdbx_strand_id
1 'polypeptide(L)'
;MRESGSTARLSGLVNGKFVAHFSRARRPSPTEMSARRPVSRARQVVETQELKARDPRFDVLSGSVNKDLFRKSYSFLAEQHQQELETMRKTAAAARKNRQLPQEEKDRIDEALRRMENREVTRKNKDLQEEAMRQWKKEEADKRKEGKKAFFLKECTFPFPRDTRQPAKKLFLKAKYDDLAQDKRKLHKAMDKKRRKTSQKEKKLMCVRVS
;
A
#
# COMPACT_ATOMS: atom_id res chain seq x y z
N MET A 1 -73.89 -13.17 21.14
CA MET A 1 -72.64 -12.39 21.23
C MET A 1 -71.55 -13.32 21.73
N ARG A 2 -70.53 -13.64 20.92
CA ARG A 2 -69.38 -14.46 21.36
C ARG A 2 -68.15 -13.55 21.36
N GLU A 3 -67.61 -13.29 22.54
CA GLU A 3 -66.37 -12.53 22.71
C GLU A 3 -65.20 -13.36 22.17
N SER A 4 -64.63 -12.96 21.03
CA SER A 4 -63.44 -13.59 20.47
C SER A 4 -62.20 -13.02 21.16
N GLY A 5 -61.79 -13.64 22.26
CA GLY A 5 -60.54 -13.34 22.94
C GLY A 5 -59.33 -13.67 22.05
N SER A 6 -58.51 -12.65 21.76
CA SER A 6 -57.22 -12.80 21.08
C SER A 6 -56.21 -13.47 22.02
N THR A 7 -55.97 -14.78 21.84
CA THR A 7 -54.92 -15.50 22.58
C THR A 7 -53.54 -15.16 22.02
N ALA A 8 -52.72 -14.42 22.78
CA ALA A 8 -51.33 -14.18 22.43
C ALA A 8 -50.51 -15.48 22.58
N ARG A 9 -49.94 -15.99 21.47
CA ARG A 9 -48.91 -17.04 21.54
C ARG A 9 -47.55 -16.38 21.72
N LEU A 10 -46.82 -16.81 22.75
CA LEU A 10 -45.42 -16.42 22.95
C LEU A 10 -44.56 -17.15 21.91
N SER A 11 -43.92 -16.40 21.01
CA SER A 11 -42.88 -16.97 20.13
C SER A 11 -41.74 -15.98 19.90
N GLY A 12 -40.52 -16.46 20.12
CA GLY A 12 -39.26 -15.87 19.63
C GLY A 12 -38.69 -14.73 20.49
N LEU A 13 -37.47 -14.93 21.00
CA LEU A 13 -36.65 -13.85 21.54
C LEU A 13 -35.97 -13.08 20.40
N VAL A 14 -36.13 -11.75 20.38
CA VAL A 14 -35.30 -10.86 19.57
C VAL A 14 -34.65 -9.86 20.53
N ASN A 15 -33.30 -9.84 20.56
CA ASN A 15 -32.49 -9.05 21.49
C ASN A 15 -32.82 -9.27 22.99
N GLY A 16 -32.99 -10.53 23.41
CA GLY A 16 -33.11 -10.88 24.83
C GLY A 16 -34.41 -10.47 25.52
N LYS A 17 -35.42 -9.99 24.77
CA LYS A 17 -36.76 -9.64 25.30
C LYS A 17 -37.83 -10.44 24.55
N PHE A 18 -38.81 -10.96 25.29
CA PHE A 18 -40.02 -11.57 24.70
C PHE A 18 -40.82 -10.48 23.98
N VAL A 19 -41.02 -10.63 22.68
CA VAL A 19 -41.88 -9.74 21.89
C VAL A 19 -43.15 -10.52 21.56
N ALA A 20 -44.28 -10.09 22.13
CA ALA A 20 -45.58 -10.65 21.76
C ALA A 20 -45.92 -10.23 20.31
N HIS A 21 -46.02 -11.20 19.40
CA HIS A 21 -46.51 -10.97 18.06
C HIS A 21 -48.05 -11.03 18.07
N PHE A 22 -48.69 -9.87 17.94
CA PHE A 22 -50.14 -9.81 17.74
C PHE A 22 -50.46 -10.26 16.31
N SER A 23 -51.12 -11.40 16.17
CA SER A 23 -51.63 -11.87 14.88
C SER A 23 -52.85 -11.05 14.48
N ARG A 24 -52.83 -10.48 13.27
CA ARG A 24 -54.01 -9.84 12.67
C ARG A 24 -55.08 -10.89 12.42
N ALA A 25 -56.34 -10.57 12.72
CA ALA A 25 -57.46 -11.46 12.39
C ALA A 25 -57.68 -11.59 10.87
N ARG A 26 -57.49 -10.50 10.09
CA ARG A 26 -57.60 -10.49 8.61
C ARG A 26 -56.69 -9.42 8.00
N ARG A 27 -56.24 -9.59 6.75
CA ARG A 27 -55.50 -8.58 5.97
C ARG A 27 -56.50 -7.87 5.03
N PRO A 28 -56.55 -6.51 4.93
CA PRO A 28 -55.63 -5.49 5.43
C PRO A 28 -56.23 -4.65 6.59
N SER A 29 -56.27 -5.19 7.82
CA SER A 29 -56.67 -4.38 8.99
C SER A 29 -55.47 -3.81 9.76
N PRO A 30 -55.59 -2.59 10.33
CA PRO A 30 -54.59 -2.07 11.26
C PRO A 30 -54.48 -2.95 12.51
N THR A 31 -53.36 -2.85 13.22
CA THR A 31 -53.11 -3.56 14.47
C THR A 31 -52.97 -2.55 15.60
N GLU A 32 -53.72 -2.73 16.68
CA GLU A 32 -53.63 -1.86 17.85
C GLU A 32 -52.30 -2.10 18.59
N MET A 33 -51.63 -1.02 18.98
CA MET A 33 -50.40 -1.04 19.76
C MET A 33 -50.55 -0.16 21.00
N SER A 34 -50.00 -0.59 22.14
CA SER A 34 -50.06 0.18 23.38
C SER A 34 -49.23 1.47 23.29
N ALA A 35 -49.84 2.60 23.67
CA ALA A 35 -49.19 3.91 23.75
C ALA A 35 -48.03 3.97 24.76
N ARG A 36 -47.94 3.00 25.69
CA ARG A 36 -46.84 2.91 26.67
C ARG A 36 -45.55 2.36 26.08
N ARG A 37 -45.59 1.80 24.87
CA ARG A 37 -44.41 1.26 24.21
C ARG A 37 -43.68 2.40 23.50
N PRO A 38 -42.49 2.83 23.96
CA PRO A 38 -41.76 3.90 23.31
C PRO A 38 -41.35 3.47 21.90
N VAL A 39 -41.50 4.37 20.92
CA VAL A 39 -41.06 4.15 19.55
C VAL A 39 -39.53 4.17 19.50
N SER A 40 -38.90 3.17 18.90
CA SER A 40 -37.45 3.17 18.74
C SER A 40 -37.02 4.27 17.76
N ARG A 41 -36.05 5.10 18.16
CA ARG A 41 -35.47 6.13 17.28
C ARG A 41 -34.54 5.54 16.21
N ALA A 42 -34.04 4.32 16.43
CA ALA A 42 -33.21 3.61 15.48
C ALA A 42 -34.06 2.93 14.41
N ARG A 43 -33.67 3.08 13.14
CA ARG A 43 -34.27 2.35 12.02
C ARG A 43 -33.78 0.90 12.06
N GLN A 44 -34.70 -0.06 11.97
CA GLN A 44 -34.34 -1.46 11.75
C GLN A 44 -34.10 -1.65 10.26
N VAL A 45 -32.83 -1.59 9.85
CA VAL A 45 -32.42 -1.86 8.46
C VAL A 45 -32.46 -3.37 8.28
N VAL A 46 -33.42 -3.86 7.48
CA VAL A 46 -33.45 -5.26 7.05
C VAL A 46 -32.53 -5.36 5.85
N GLU A 47 -31.45 -6.14 5.97
CA GLU A 47 -30.55 -6.38 4.85
C GLU A 47 -31.29 -7.16 3.76
N THR A 48 -31.66 -6.45 2.70
CA THR A 48 -32.21 -7.05 1.48
C THR A 48 -31.07 -7.67 0.66
N GLN A 49 -31.30 -8.85 0.08
CA GLN A 49 -30.38 -9.45 -0.87
C GLN A 49 -30.44 -8.69 -2.19
N GLU A 50 -29.76 -7.55 -2.25
CA GLU A 50 -29.63 -6.73 -3.45
C GLU A 50 -28.55 -7.32 -4.35
N LEU A 51 -28.92 -7.66 -5.59
CA LEU A 51 -27.99 -8.06 -6.64
C LEU A 51 -27.20 -6.84 -7.09
N LYS A 52 -26.09 -6.55 -6.42
CA LYS A 52 -25.15 -5.51 -6.84
C LYS A 52 -24.36 -5.99 -8.05
N ALA A 53 -24.44 -5.26 -9.16
CA ALA A 53 -23.55 -5.48 -10.30
C ALA A 53 -22.09 -5.31 -9.84
N ARG A 54 -21.27 -6.36 -9.94
CA ARG A 54 -19.86 -6.33 -9.56
C ARG A 54 -18.99 -6.22 -10.80
N ASP A 55 -18.10 -5.24 -10.82
CA ASP A 55 -17.05 -5.15 -11.84
C ASP A 55 -15.92 -6.10 -11.42
N PRO A 56 -15.61 -7.15 -12.19
CA PRO A 56 -14.58 -8.11 -11.81
C PRO A 56 -13.20 -7.47 -11.63
N ARG A 57 -12.93 -6.29 -12.22
CA ARG A 57 -11.67 -5.56 -12.01
C ARG A 57 -11.53 -4.99 -10.61
N PHE A 58 -12.66 -4.69 -9.98
CA PHE A 58 -12.75 -4.03 -8.67
C PHE A 58 -13.42 -4.90 -7.61
N ASP A 59 -13.85 -6.12 -7.97
CA ASP A 59 -14.44 -7.06 -7.04
C ASP A 59 -13.37 -7.60 -6.09
N VAL A 60 -13.66 -7.54 -4.79
CA VAL A 60 -12.79 -8.05 -3.73
C VAL A 60 -12.59 -9.57 -3.88
N LEU A 61 -13.55 -10.27 -4.50
CA LEU A 61 -13.48 -11.71 -4.77
C LEU A 61 -12.52 -12.08 -5.91
N SER A 62 -12.12 -11.14 -6.77
CA SER A 62 -11.20 -11.39 -7.89
C SER A 62 -9.74 -11.65 -7.48
N GLY A 63 -9.44 -11.59 -6.18
CA GLY A 63 -8.13 -11.92 -5.62
C GLY A 63 -7.11 -10.78 -5.69
N SER A 64 -5.84 -11.11 -5.41
CA SER A 64 -4.73 -10.14 -5.35
C SER A 64 -3.86 -10.18 -6.61
N VAL A 65 -3.30 -9.03 -7.00
CA VAL A 65 -2.45 -8.93 -8.20
C VAL A 65 -1.12 -9.66 -7.99
N ASN A 66 -0.84 -10.64 -8.85
CA ASN A 66 0.47 -11.31 -8.93
C ASN A 66 1.52 -10.36 -9.50
N LYS A 67 2.30 -9.71 -8.63
CA LYS A 67 3.32 -8.71 -9.01
C LYS A 67 4.37 -9.25 -9.99
N ASP A 68 4.76 -10.51 -9.83
CA ASP A 68 5.75 -11.15 -10.71
C ASP A 68 5.22 -11.37 -12.13
N LEU A 69 3.97 -11.84 -12.26
CA LEU A 69 3.32 -12.02 -13.55
C LEU A 69 3.10 -10.65 -14.22
N PHE A 70 2.57 -9.69 -13.47
CA PHE A 70 2.36 -8.33 -13.95
C PHE A 70 3.64 -7.72 -14.55
N ARG A 71 4.77 -7.86 -13.86
CA ARG A 71 6.07 -7.38 -14.38
C ARG A 71 6.49 -8.03 -15.68
N LYS A 72 6.25 -9.33 -15.81
CA LYS A 72 6.59 -10.08 -17.03
C LYS A 72 5.67 -9.68 -18.18
N SER A 73 4.36 -9.58 -17.92
CA SER A 73 3.36 -9.21 -18.91
C SER A 73 3.52 -7.77 -19.41
N TYR A 74 3.96 -6.86 -18.54
CA TYR A 74 4.14 -5.44 -18.85
C TYR A 74 5.61 -5.01 -18.88
N SER A 75 6.52 -5.91 -19.29
CA SER A 75 7.95 -5.64 -19.37
C SER A 75 8.28 -4.49 -20.34
N PHE A 76 7.50 -4.36 -21.43
CA PHE A 76 7.66 -3.31 -22.45
C PHE A 76 7.51 -1.88 -21.90
N LEU A 77 6.80 -1.68 -20.77
CA LEU A 77 6.67 -0.36 -20.15
C LEU A 77 8.03 0.18 -19.70
N ALA A 78 8.95 -0.70 -19.30
CA ALA A 78 10.29 -0.28 -18.90
C ALA A 78 11.10 0.28 -20.08
N GLU A 79 10.88 -0.22 -21.29
CA GLU A 79 11.51 0.25 -22.52
C GLU A 79 10.86 1.56 -22.98
N GLN A 80 9.53 1.62 -22.98
CA GLN A 80 8.79 2.83 -23.36
C GLN A 80 9.15 4.02 -22.46
N HIS A 81 9.21 3.83 -21.13
CA HIS A 81 9.62 4.88 -20.21
C HIS A 81 11.06 5.38 -20.46
N GLN A 82 11.96 4.52 -20.93
CA GLN A 82 13.32 4.93 -21.28
C GLN A 82 13.32 5.81 -22.53
N GLN A 83 12.56 5.44 -23.55
CA GLN A 83 12.37 6.24 -24.75
C GLN A 83 11.74 7.61 -24.43
N GLU A 84 10.69 7.63 -23.59
CA GLU A 84 10.07 8.87 -23.08
C GLU A 84 11.08 9.75 -22.33
N LEU A 85 11.94 9.16 -21.49
CA LEU A 85 13.02 9.91 -20.83
C LEU A 85 14.01 10.52 -21.82
N GLU A 86 14.40 9.77 -22.85
CA GLU A 86 15.35 10.25 -23.86
C GLU A 86 14.77 11.39 -24.69
N THR A 87 13.50 11.27 -25.10
CA THR A 87 12.80 12.37 -25.80
C THR A 87 12.75 13.60 -24.89
N MET A 88 12.41 13.44 -23.62
CA MET A 88 12.34 14.54 -22.67
C MET A 88 13.72 15.17 -22.39
N ARG A 89 14.80 14.39 -22.37
CA ARG A 89 16.17 14.94 -22.31
C ARG A 89 16.49 15.80 -23.54
N LYS A 90 16.08 15.36 -24.73
CA LYS A 90 16.25 16.14 -25.97
C LYS A 90 15.44 17.45 -25.90
N THR A 91 14.19 17.40 -25.41
CA THR A 91 13.36 18.61 -25.25
C THR A 91 13.98 19.59 -24.26
N ALA A 92 14.45 19.13 -23.10
CA ALA A 92 15.12 19.97 -22.11
C ALA A 92 16.42 20.59 -22.67
N ALA A 93 17.21 19.82 -23.42
CA ALA A 93 18.41 20.33 -24.07
C ALA A 93 18.10 21.39 -25.13
N ALA A 94 17.03 21.21 -25.91
CA ALA A 94 16.58 22.20 -26.89
C ALA A 94 16.05 23.47 -26.21
N ALA A 95 15.24 23.33 -25.16
CA ALA A 95 14.70 24.44 -24.37
C ALA A 95 15.83 25.29 -23.75
N ARG A 96 16.89 24.66 -23.23
CA ARG A 96 18.06 25.35 -22.69
C ARG A 96 18.81 26.17 -23.74
N LYS A 97 18.88 25.68 -24.98
CA LYS A 97 19.53 26.38 -26.09
C LYS A 97 18.67 27.50 -26.66
N ASN A 98 17.35 27.41 -26.55
CA ASN A 98 16.45 28.42 -27.06
C ASN A 98 16.53 29.70 -26.20
N ARG A 99 17.01 30.79 -26.78
CA ARG A 99 17.12 32.10 -26.12
C ARG A 99 15.79 32.84 -26.01
N GLN A 100 14.81 32.49 -26.84
CA GLN A 100 13.50 33.15 -26.90
C GLN A 100 12.53 32.60 -25.84
N LEU A 101 12.79 31.40 -25.32
CA LEU A 101 11.94 30.77 -24.33
C LEU A 101 12.14 31.46 -22.96
N PRO A 102 11.05 31.85 -22.26
CA PRO A 102 11.15 32.45 -20.93
C PRO A 102 11.79 31.47 -19.94
N GLN A 103 12.50 32.01 -18.95
CA GLN A 103 13.24 31.20 -17.97
C GLN A 103 12.31 30.26 -17.19
N GLU A 104 11.10 30.72 -16.83
CA GLU A 104 10.12 29.91 -16.12
C GLU A 104 9.73 28.64 -16.88
N GLU A 105 9.60 28.70 -18.20
CA GLU A 105 9.26 27.54 -19.02
C GLU A 105 10.42 26.55 -19.09
N LYS A 106 11.65 27.05 -19.16
CA LYS A 106 12.85 26.20 -19.09
C LYS A 106 12.92 25.45 -17.77
N ASP A 107 12.65 26.15 -16.66
CA ASP A 107 12.65 25.57 -15.33
C ASP A 107 11.54 24.51 -15.19
N ARG A 108 10.33 24.77 -15.72
CA ARG A 108 9.22 23.79 -15.76
C ARG A 108 9.61 22.51 -16.50
N ILE A 109 10.29 22.64 -17.65
CA ILE A 109 10.75 21.49 -18.45
C ILE A 109 11.83 20.71 -17.69
N ASP A 110 12.80 21.41 -17.09
CA ASP A 110 13.87 20.79 -16.30
C ASP A 110 13.33 20.07 -15.05
N GLU A 111 12.34 20.65 -14.38
CA GLU A 111 11.64 19.99 -13.29
C GLU A 111 10.89 18.75 -13.74
N ALA A 112 10.21 18.81 -14.89
CA ALA A 112 9.53 17.64 -15.46
C ALA A 112 10.53 16.51 -15.74
N LEU A 113 11.67 16.83 -16.36
CA LEU A 113 12.76 15.88 -16.57
C LEU A 113 13.22 15.26 -15.25
N ARG A 114 13.52 16.10 -14.24
CA ARG A 114 13.96 15.62 -12.93
C ARG A 114 12.93 14.72 -12.25
N ARG A 115 11.62 15.02 -12.38
CA ARG A 115 10.54 14.17 -11.85
C ARG A 115 10.55 12.79 -12.51
N MET A 116 10.70 12.72 -13.83
CA MET A 116 10.76 11.42 -14.53
C MET A 116 12.02 10.64 -14.19
N GLU A 117 13.19 11.29 -14.13
CA GLU A 117 14.44 10.63 -13.74
C GLU A 117 14.35 10.07 -12.31
N ASN A 118 13.74 10.82 -11.39
CA ASN A 118 13.50 10.34 -10.03
C ASN A 118 12.56 9.14 -10.02
N ARG A 119 11.46 9.15 -10.79
CA ARG A 119 10.55 8.01 -10.91
C ARG A 119 11.29 6.76 -11.38
N GLU A 120 12.11 6.88 -12.41
CA GLU A 120 12.91 5.76 -12.93
C GLU A 120 13.92 5.23 -11.92
N VAL A 121 14.63 6.12 -11.22
CA VAL A 121 15.54 5.73 -10.14
C VAL A 121 14.78 5.01 -9.02
N THR A 122 13.58 5.49 -8.64
CA THR A 122 12.78 4.82 -7.61
C THR A 122 12.29 3.45 -8.06
N ARG A 123 11.93 3.29 -9.34
CA ARG A 123 11.55 2.00 -9.92
C ARG A 123 12.70 1.00 -9.82
N LYS A 124 13.88 1.36 -10.35
CA LYS A 124 15.09 0.51 -10.31
C LYS A 124 15.49 0.12 -8.87
N ASN A 125 15.40 1.04 -7.91
CA ASN A 125 15.69 0.71 -6.51
C ASN A 125 14.67 -0.28 -5.91
N LYS A 126 13.39 -0.21 -6.30
CA LYS A 126 12.37 -1.18 -5.86
C LYS A 126 12.64 -2.55 -6.45
N ASP A 127 12.96 -2.60 -7.74
CA ASP A 127 13.27 -3.85 -8.45
C ASP A 127 14.48 -4.54 -7.79
N LEU A 128 15.56 -3.78 -7.55
CA LEU A 128 16.75 -4.28 -6.85
C LEU A 128 16.43 -4.80 -5.43
N GLN A 129 15.55 -4.10 -4.70
CA GLN A 129 15.14 -4.52 -3.36
C GLN A 129 14.41 -5.86 -3.40
N GLU A 130 13.54 -6.07 -4.38
CA GLU A 130 12.77 -7.31 -4.51
C GLU A 130 13.62 -8.46 -5.04
N GLU A 131 14.56 -8.18 -5.93
CA GLU A 131 15.56 -9.15 -6.39
C GLU A 131 16.45 -9.62 -5.25
N ALA A 132 16.98 -8.71 -4.43
CA ALA A 132 17.77 -9.06 -3.25
C ALA A 132 16.96 -9.92 -2.26
N MET A 133 15.67 -9.61 -2.07
CA MET A 133 14.78 -10.41 -1.24
C MET A 133 14.48 -11.79 -1.86
N ARG A 134 14.35 -11.86 -3.19
CA ARG A 134 14.12 -13.11 -3.92
C ARG A 134 15.35 -14.02 -3.84
N GLN A 135 16.54 -13.47 -4.03
CA GLN A 135 17.81 -14.19 -3.89
C GLN A 135 17.96 -14.74 -2.47
N TRP A 136 17.72 -13.91 -1.45
CA TRP A 136 17.76 -14.36 -0.06
C TRP A 136 16.76 -15.50 0.22
N LYS A 137 15.51 -15.39 -0.27
CA LYS A 137 14.49 -16.44 -0.12
C LYS A 137 14.92 -17.75 -0.80
N LYS A 138 15.58 -17.65 -1.96
CA LYS A 138 16.10 -18.81 -2.69
C LYS A 138 17.22 -19.49 -1.90
N GLU A 139 18.22 -18.72 -1.45
CA GLU A 139 19.32 -19.24 -0.61
C GLU A 139 18.81 -19.90 0.67
N GLU A 140 17.79 -19.33 1.31
CA GLU A 140 17.17 -19.89 2.50
C GLU A 140 16.40 -21.18 2.21
N ALA A 141 15.70 -21.24 1.07
CA ALA A 141 15.06 -22.47 0.63
C ALA A 141 16.08 -23.58 0.36
N ASP A 142 17.23 -23.25 -0.22
CA ASP A 142 18.28 -24.24 -0.52
C ASP A 142 18.96 -24.74 0.77
N LYS A 143 19.27 -23.85 1.73
CA LYS A 143 19.75 -24.25 3.07
C LYS A 143 18.76 -25.17 3.80
N ARG A 144 17.46 -24.92 3.63
CA ARG A 144 16.41 -25.77 4.22
C ARG A 144 16.38 -27.15 3.58
N LYS A 145 16.56 -27.24 2.26
CA LYS A 145 16.68 -28.54 1.55
C LYS A 145 17.91 -29.33 2.04
N GLU A 146 19.00 -28.64 2.35
CA GLU A 146 20.20 -29.24 2.98
C GLU A 146 19.97 -29.70 4.44
N GLY A 147 18.78 -29.46 5.02
CA GLY A 147 18.44 -29.86 6.38
C GLY A 147 18.76 -28.81 7.45
N LYS A 148 19.23 -27.61 7.08
CA LYS A 148 19.43 -26.52 8.05
C LYS A 148 18.09 -25.96 8.53
N LYS A 149 18.05 -25.48 9.77
CA LYS A 149 16.86 -24.88 10.38
C LYS A 149 16.44 -23.61 9.63
N ALA A 150 15.14 -23.47 9.38
CA ALA A 150 14.58 -22.29 8.73
C ALA A 150 14.89 -21.01 9.51
N PHE A 151 15.50 -20.04 8.83
CA PHE A 151 15.83 -18.72 9.33
C PHE A 151 14.92 -17.67 8.67
N PHE A 152 14.23 -16.90 9.51
CA PHE A 152 13.36 -15.81 9.05
C PHE A 152 13.99 -14.46 9.37
N LEU A 153 13.96 -13.53 8.41
CA LEU A 153 14.34 -12.14 8.68
C LEU A 153 13.42 -11.58 9.76
N LYS A 154 14.00 -11.05 10.83
CA LYS A 154 13.23 -10.32 11.84
C LYS A 154 12.56 -9.11 11.19
N GLU A 155 11.23 -9.11 11.18
CA GLU A 155 10.45 -7.93 10.86
C GLU A 155 10.66 -6.88 11.95
N CYS A 156 10.65 -5.61 11.57
CA CYS A 156 10.74 -4.53 12.56
C CYS A 156 9.40 -4.48 13.31
N THR A 157 9.33 -5.11 14.48
CA THR A 157 8.14 -5.13 15.34
C THR A 157 7.88 -3.81 16.09
N PHE A 158 8.84 -2.88 16.10
CA PHE A 158 8.69 -1.60 16.79
C PHE A 158 8.18 -0.50 15.84
N PRO A 159 7.15 0.28 16.22
CA PRO A 159 6.56 1.35 15.40
C PRO A 159 7.49 2.55 15.19
N PHE A 160 8.56 2.69 15.99
CA PHE A 160 9.59 3.71 15.81
C PHE A 160 10.85 3.05 15.22
N PRO A 161 11.11 3.15 13.89
CA PRO A 161 12.28 2.55 13.28
C PRO A 161 13.50 3.42 13.57
N ARG A 162 14.04 3.31 14.80
CA ARG A 162 15.20 4.08 15.21
C ARG A 162 16.49 3.58 14.56
N ASP A 163 16.48 2.39 13.94
CA ASP A 163 17.70 1.76 13.49
C ASP A 163 17.72 1.28 12.03
N THR A 164 18.85 1.55 11.39
CA THR A 164 19.37 0.97 10.14
C THR A 164 19.58 -0.56 10.19
N ARG A 165 19.20 -1.22 11.29
CA ARG A 165 19.41 -2.65 11.55
C ARG A 165 18.39 -3.60 10.93
N GLN A 166 17.39 -3.13 10.18
CA GLN A 166 16.45 -4.03 9.51
C GLN A 166 17.23 -4.99 8.59
N PRO A 167 17.15 -6.30 8.81
CA PRO A 167 17.98 -7.25 8.08
C PRO A 167 17.62 -7.26 6.58
N ALA A 168 16.36 -6.96 6.21
CA ALA A 168 15.96 -6.72 4.82
C ALA A 168 16.61 -5.47 4.20
N LYS A 169 16.74 -4.37 4.96
CA LYS A 169 17.46 -3.17 4.50
C LYS A 169 18.94 -3.46 4.27
N LYS A 170 19.56 -4.33 5.09
CA LYS A 170 20.96 -4.74 4.90
C LYS A 170 21.13 -5.51 3.59
N LEU A 171 20.22 -6.41 3.24
CA LEU A 171 20.25 -7.14 1.96
C LEU A 171 20.19 -6.18 0.77
N PHE A 172 19.21 -5.28 0.76
CA PHE A 172 19.11 -4.25 -0.27
C PHE A 172 20.36 -3.37 -0.35
N LEU A 173 20.92 -2.98 0.80
CA LEU A 173 22.09 -2.12 0.85
C LEU A 173 23.35 -2.82 0.30
N LYS A 174 23.50 -4.13 0.55
CA LYS A 174 24.56 -4.95 -0.05
C LYS A 174 24.42 -4.96 -1.57
N ALA A 175 23.27 -5.40 -2.09
CA ALA A 175 23.00 -5.42 -3.53
C ALA A 175 23.25 -4.06 -4.19
N LYS A 176 22.83 -2.97 -3.54
CA LYS A 176 23.07 -1.61 -4.03
C LYS A 176 24.55 -1.23 -4.11
N TYR A 177 25.36 -1.66 -3.14
CA TYR A 177 26.79 -1.41 -3.18
C TYR A 177 27.51 -2.33 -4.16
N ASP A 178 27.02 -3.55 -4.37
CA ASP A 178 27.55 -4.47 -5.37
C ASP A 178 27.31 -3.91 -6.78
N ASP A 179 26.11 -3.38 -7.06
CA ASP A 179 25.82 -2.64 -8.30
C ASP A 179 26.74 -1.42 -8.47
N LEU A 180 26.94 -0.64 -7.40
CA LEU A 180 27.82 0.52 -7.44
C LEU A 180 29.29 0.14 -7.57
N ALA A 181 29.69 -1.06 -7.12
CA ALA A 181 31.06 -1.55 -7.18
C ALA A 181 31.51 -1.85 -8.61
N GLN A 182 30.57 -2.07 -9.53
CA GLN A 182 30.87 -2.16 -10.97
C GLN A 182 31.58 -0.88 -11.47
N ASP A 183 31.21 0.28 -10.91
CA ASP A 183 31.78 1.58 -11.25
C ASP A 183 32.56 2.20 -10.08
N LYS A 184 33.87 1.97 -10.01
CA LYS A 184 34.77 2.49 -8.95
C LYS A 184 34.58 3.98 -8.65
N ARG A 185 34.40 4.82 -9.69
CA ARG A 185 34.16 6.27 -9.56
C ARG A 185 32.84 6.58 -8.85
N LYS A 186 31.77 5.87 -9.20
CA LYS A 186 30.44 6.05 -8.58
C LYS A 186 30.45 5.56 -7.13
N LEU A 187 31.12 4.44 -6.85
CA LEU A 187 31.32 3.92 -5.51
C LEU A 187 32.05 4.93 -4.60
N HIS A 188 33.19 5.46 -5.04
CA HIS A 188 33.96 6.42 -4.24
C HIS A 188 33.13 7.68 -3.93
N LYS A 189 32.42 8.22 -4.94
CA LYS A 189 31.51 9.36 -4.76
C LYS A 189 30.38 9.07 -3.75
N ALA A 190 29.83 7.85 -3.77
CA ALA A 190 28.81 7.43 -2.82
C ALA A 190 29.38 7.30 -1.40
N MET A 191 30.57 6.72 -1.25
CA MET A 191 31.30 6.62 0.01
C MET A 191 31.63 7.99 0.60
N ASP A 192 32.16 8.92 -0.20
CA ASP A 192 32.48 10.28 0.24
C ASP A 192 31.24 11.02 0.71
N LYS A 193 30.13 10.92 -0.06
CA LYS A 193 28.86 11.52 0.33
C LYS A 193 28.33 10.94 1.63
N LYS A 194 28.53 9.63 1.87
CA LYS A 194 28.15 8.98 3.13
C LYS A 194 29.04 9.44 4.28
N ARG A 195 30.37 9.48 4.11
CA ARG A 195 31.33 9.99 5.09
C ARG A 195 31.02 11.42 5.51
N ARG A 196 30.79 12.32 4.53
CA ARG A 196 30.40 13.72 4.78
C ARG A 196 29.10 13.82 5.58
N LYS A 197 28.06 13.06 5.21
CA LYS A 197 26.78 13.04 5.92
C LYS A 197 26.91 12.50 7.36
N THR A 198 27.71 11.46 7.57
CA THR A 198 27.95 10.90 8.90
C THR A 198 28.69 11.90 9.79
N SER A 199 29.78 12.50 9.28
CA SER A 199 30.53 13.54 10.01
C SER A 199 29.65 14.74 10.37
N GLN A 200 28.80 15.22 9.46
CA GLN A 200 27.85 16.31 9.75
C GLN A 200 26.84 15.93 10.84
N LYS A 201 26.33 14.69 10.83
CA LYS A 201 25.43 14.19 11.87
C LYS A 201 26.13 14.09 13.21
N GLU A 202 27.36 13.60 13.24
CA GLU A 202 28.18 13.51 14.45
C GLU A 202 28.47 14.89 15.02
N LYS A 203 28.87 15.86 14.20
CA LYS A 203 29.05 17.27 14.61
C LYS A 203 27.78 17.85 15.22
N LYS A 204 26.62 17.67 14.57
CA LYS A 204 25.32 18.12 15.10
C LYS A 204 24.99 17.42 16.43
N LEU A 205 25.26 16.12 16.52
CA LEU A 205 24.99 15.32 17.71
C LEU A 205 25.92 15.68 18.88
N MET A 206 27.18 16.04 18.62
CA MET A 206 28.12 16.51 19.63
C MET A 206 27.77 17.91 20.15
N CYS A 207 27.39 18.84 19.26
CA CYS A 207 26.95 20.19 19.66
C CYS A 207 25.72 20.16 20.60
N VAL A 208 24.80 19.22 20.40
CA VAL A 208 23.59 19.06 21.24
C VAL A 208 23.88 18.35 22.58
N ARG A 209 25.07 17.75 22.75
CA ARG A 209 25.44 16.97 23.94
C ARG A 209 26.40 17.70 24.90
N VAL A 210 26.91 18.87 24.52
CA VAL A 210 27.85 19.71 25.28
C VAL A 210 27.16 20.97 25.84
N SER A 211 25.83 21.02 25.76
CA SER A 211 24.95 22.05 26.36
C SER A 211 24.08 21.39 27.43
#